data_AF-A0A522S7C6-F1
#
_entry.id   AF-A0A522S7C6-F1
#
_cell.length_a   1.000
_cell.length_b   1.000
_cell.length_c   1.000
_cell.angle_alpha   90.00
_cell.angle_beta   90.00
_cell.angle_gamma   90.00
#
_symmetry.space_group_name_H-M   'P 1'
#
loop_
_entity.id
_entity.type
_entity.pdbx_description
1 polymer ?
#
loop_
_entity_poly.entity_id
_entity_poly.type
_entity_poly.pdbx_seq_one_letter_code
_entity_poly.pdbx_strand_id
1 'polypeptide(L)' 'MVNRETVVAAVSGGGDSTALLLLLQDHIRRRGLPTRILAITVDHRLRPESAAEARTVTAFCAARGMEHRILSWEGEKPA' A
#
# COMPACT_ATOMS: atom_id res chain seq x y z
N MET A 1 14.65 14.68 18.50
CA MET A 1 13.68 13.84 17.76
C MET A 1 14.20 13.66 16.35
N VAL A 2 14.40 12.42 15.90
CA VAL A 2 14.74 12.16 14.49
C VAL A 2 13.47 12.36 13.67
N ASN A 3 13.48 13.31 12.73
CA ASN A 3 12.38 13.46 11.78
C ASN A 3 12.37 12.23 10.86
N ARG A 4 11.34 11.38 10.96
CA ARG A 4 11.21 10.20 10.09
C ARG A 4 10.38 10.59 8.88
N GLU A 5 11.01 10.60 7.72
CA GLU A 5 10.33 10.76 6.44
C GLU A 5 9.38 9.57 6.20
N THR A 6 8.24 9.81 5.55
CA THR A 6 7.29 8.76 5.20
C THR A 6 7.12 8.72 3.70
N VAL A 7 7.33 7.54 3.11
CA VAL A 7 6.97 7.25 1.72
C VAL A 7 5.59 6.60 1.72
N VAL A 8 4.69 7.16 0.91
CA VAL A 8 3.37 6.57 0.67
C VAL A 8 3.43 5.79 -0.64
N ALA A 9 3.17 4.49 -0.59
CA ALA A 9 3.19 3.61 -1.74
C ALA A 9 1.75 3.20 -2.12
N ALA A 10 1.32 3.52 -3.33
CA ALA A 10 0.07 3.01 -3.87
C ALA A 10 0.23 1.54 -4.30
N VAL A 11 -0.64 0.66 -3.82
CA VAL A 11 -0.57 -0.79 -4.04
C VAL A 11 -1.95 -1.32 -4.40
N SER A 12 -2.11 -1.85 -5.61
CA SER A 12 -3.39 -2.40 -6.08
C SER A 12 -3.58 -3.86 -5.68
N GLY A 13 -2.49 -4.56 -5.32
CA GLY A 13 -2.47 -6.01 -5.13
C GLY A 13 -2.03 -6.79 -6.38
N GLY A 14 -1.86 -6.10 -7.52
CA GLY A 14 -1.23 -6.68 -8.71
C GLY A 14 0.27 -6.92 -8.53
N GLY A 15 0.84 -7.78 -9.38
CA GLY A 15 2.25 -8.20 -9.32
C GLY A 15 3.24 -7.03 -9.28
N ASP A 16 3.07 -6.06 -10.18
CA ASP A 16 3.99 -4.91 -10.29
C ASP A 16 4.01 -4.06 -9.01
N SER A 17 2.83 -3.67 -8.53
CA SER A 17 2.70 -2.86 -7.33
C SER A 17 3.19 -3.58 -6.07
N THR A 18 3.01 -4.90 -6.03
CA THR A 18 3.49 -5.76 -4.95
C THR A 18 5.01 -5.89 -4.98
N ALA A 19 5.59 -6.11 -6.16
CA ALA A 19 7.04 -6.14 -6.35
C ALA A 19 7.68 -4.80 -5.97
N LEU A 20 7.10 -3.67 -6.40
CA LEU A 20 7.55 -2.34 -6.02
C LEU A 20 7.55 -2.15 -4.50
N LEU A 21 6.47 -2.52 -3.80
CA LEU A 21 6.38 -2.41 -2.35
C LEU A 21 7.48 -3.20 -1.64
N LEU A 22 7.72 -4.45 -2.07
CA LEU A 22 8.75 -5.32 -1.50
C LEU A 22 10.16 -4.77 -1.74
N LEU A 23 10.45 -4.33 -2.97
CA LEU A 23 11.75 -3.76 -3.33
C LEU A 23 12.01 -2.44 -2.58
N LEU A 24 10.98 -1.61 -2.37
CA LEU A 24 11.09 -0.38 -1.58
C LEU A 24 11.41 -0.68 -0.11
N GLN A 25 10.70 -1.64 0.51
CA GLN A 25 10.97 -2.07 1.89
C GLN A 25 12.41 -2.56 2.04
N ASP A 26 12.84 -3.40 1.12
CA ASP A 26 14.17 -3.99 1.08
C ASP A 26 15.27 -2.94 0.85
N HIS A 27 15.03 -1.96 -0.04
CA HIS A 27 15.92 -0.81 -0.24
C HIS A 27 16.10 0.01 1.04
N ILE A 28 15.00 0.43 1.68
CA ILE A 28 15.04 1.23 2.93
C ILE A 28 15.80 0.48 4.02
N ARG A 29 15.54 -0.83 4.18
CA ARG A 29 16.22 -1.68 5.17
C ARG A 29 17.71 -1.80 4.90
N ARG A 30 18.11 -2.13 3.67
CA ARG A 30 19.53 -2.28 3.31
C ARG A 30 20.34 -1.00 3.45
N ARG A 31 19.69 0.15 3.23
CA ARG A 31 20.34 1.46 3.32
C ARG A 31 20.27 2.07 4.72
N GLY A 32 19.59 1.43 5.67
CA GLY A 32 19.43 1.94 7.03
C GLY A 32 18.71 3.30 7.08
N LEU A 33 17.84 3.58 6.10
CA LEU A 33 17.19 4.88 6.01
C LEU A 33 16.17 5.03 7.16
N PRO A 34 16.10 6.19 7.83
CA PRO A 34 15.10 6.45 8.87
C PRO A 34 13.71 6.77 8.27
N THR A 35 13.29 6.00 7.26
CA THR A 35 12.08 6.23 6.46
C THR A 35 11.02 5.18 6.76
N ARG A 36 9.77 5.60 6.96
CA ARG A 36 8.62 4.70 7.09
C ARG A 36 7.94 4.48 5.74
N ILE A 37 7.37 3.31 5.52
CA ILE A 37 6.45 3.06 4.40
C ILE A 37 5.02 3.01 4.93
N LEU A 38 4.11 3.73 4.26
CA LEU A 38 2.68 3.54 4.38
C LEU A 38 2.13 3.05 3.04
N ALA A 39 1.70 1.80 2.98
CA ALA A 39 1.05 1.26 1.79
C ALA A 39 -0.42 1.66 1.77
N ILE A 40 -0.93 2.04 0.60
CA ILE A 40 -2.33 2.44 0.42
C ILE A 40 -2.94 1.69 -0.77
N THR A 41 -4.10 1.08 -0.55
CA THR A 41 -4.95 0.57 -1.63
C THR A 41 -6.20 1.44 -1.73
N VAL A 42 -6.56 1.85 -2.94
CA VAL A 42 -7.81 2.56 -3.19
C VAL A 42 -8.88 1.54 -3.55
N ASP A 43 -9.87 1.36 -2.67
CA ASP A 43 -11.11 0.68 -2.99
C ASP A 43 -11.93 1.57 -3.94
N HIS A 44 -11.88 1.24 -5.22
CA HIS A 44 -12.50 2.05 -6.27
C HIS A 44 -14.01 1.85 -6.35
N ARG A 45 -14.56 0.76 -5.81
CA ARG A 45 -16.01 0.42 -5.82
C ARG A 45 -16.67 0.42 -7.21
N LEU A 46 -15.88 0.27 -8.28
CA LEU A 46 -16.39 0.09 -9.65
C LEU A 46 -16.88 -1.35 -9.89
N ARG A 47 -16.37 -2.28 -9.10
CA ARG A 47 -16.74 -3.70 -9.11
C ARG A 47 -17.02 -4.14 -7.67
N PRO A 48 -17.95 -5.07 -7.42
CA PRO A 48 -18.27 -5.55 -6.07
C PRO A 48 -17.08 -6.22 -5.37
N GLU A 49 -16.13 -6.76 -6.12
CA GLU A 49 -14.94 -7.46 -5.59
C GLU A 49 -13.86 -6.51 -5.06
N SER A 50 -13.89 -5.21 -5.43
CA SER A 50 -12.85 -4.21 -5.12
C SER A 50 -12.48 -4.17 -3.63
N ALA A 51 -13.47 -4.17 -2.75
CA ALA A 51 -13.23 -4.14 -1.31
C ALA A 51 -12.60 -5.45 -0.78
N ALA A 52 -12.94 -6.60 -1.37
CA ALA A 52 -12.34 -7.88 -1.00
C ALA A 52 -10.88 -7.98 -1.49
N GLU A 53 -10.61 -7.54 -2.72
CA GLU A 53 -9.25 -7.45 -3.26
C GLU A 53 -8.37 -6.54 -2.37
N ALA A 54 -8.87 -5.38 -1.96
CA ALA A 54 -8.15 -4.47 -1.07
C ALA A 54 -7.84 -5.09 0.31
N ARG A 55 -8.76 -5.88 0.88
CA ARG A 55 -8.52 -6.62 2.13
C ARG A 55 -7.44 -7.70 2.00
N THR A 56 -7.33 -8.34 0.83
CA THR A 56 -6.22 -9.27 0.56
C THR A 56 -4.88 -8.55 0.61
N VAL A 57 -4.79 -7.31 0.11
CA VAL A 57 -3.57 -6.48 0.22
C VAL A 57 -3.27 -6.12 1.68
N THR A 58 -4.29 -5.83 2.50
CA THR A 58 -4.11 -5.62 3.94
C THR A 58 -3.47 -6.84 4.61
N ALA A 59 -4.01 -8.05 4.35
CA ALA A 59 -3.44 -9.29 4.89
C ALA A 59 -2.00 -9.51 4.40
N PHE A 60 -1.74 -9.25 3.12
CA PHE A 60 -0.40 -9.34 2.53
C PHE A 60 0.61 -8.42 3.24
N CYS A 61 0.24 -7.17 3.52
CA CYS A 61 1.07 -6.19 4.22
C CYS A 61 1.27 -6.56 5.68
N ALA A 62 0.19 -6.94 6.38
CA ALA A 62 0.22 -7.32 7.79
C ALA A 62 1.16 -8.52 8.04
N ALA A 63 1.11 -9.55 7.19
CA ALA A 63 1.99 -10.71 7.26
C ALA A 63 3.49 -10.36 7.13
N ARG A 64 3.83 -9.15 6.66
CA ARG A 64 5.19 -8.65 6.45
C ARG A 64 5.54 -7.47 7.35
N GLY A 65 4.70 -7.18 8.35
CA GLY A 65 4.91 -6.07 9.28
C GLY A 65 4.87 -4.68 8.62
N MET A 66 4.14 -4.54 7.50
CA MET A 66 3.98 -3.26 6.80
C MET A 66 2.68 -2.58 7.22
N GLU A 67 2.72 -1.28 7.51
CA GLU A 67 1.51 -0.48 7.72
C GLU A 67 0.79 -0.31 6.38
N HIS A 68 -0.50 -0.64 6.37
CA HIS A 68 -1.36 -0.53 5.20
C HIS A 68 -2.68 0.12 5.56
N ARG A 69 -3.23 0.92 4.64
CA ARG A 69 -4.57 1.49 4.74
C ARG A 69 -5.34 1.28 3.45
N ILE A 70 -6.64 1.05 3.59
CA ILE A 70 -7.58 1.13 2.48
C ILE A 70 -8.21 2.52 2.52
N LEU A 71 -8.18 3.23 1.39
CA LEU A 71 -8.96 4.44 1.18
C LEU A 71 -10.07 4.11 0.20
N SER A 72 -11.28 4.61 0.42
CA SER A 72 -12.35 4.47 -0.56
C SER A 72 -12.39 5.69 -1.48
N TRP A 73 -12.53 5.45 -2.77
CA TRP A 73 -12.79 6.53 -3.71
C TRP A 73 -14.23 7.01 -3.51
N GLU A 74 -14.36 8.22 -2.96
CA GLU A 74 -15.62 8.95 -2.80
C GLU A 74 -15.84 9.92 -3.98
N GLY A 75 -17.09 10.10 -4.41
CA GLY A 75 -17.46 11.01 -5.51
C GLY A 75 -17.78 10.32 -6.83
N GLU A 76 -17.91 11.13 -7.88
CA GLU A 76 -18.31 10.70 -9.23
C GLU A 76 -17.36 9.65 -9.79
N LYS A 77 -17.93 8.64 -10.46
CA LYS A 77 -17.20 7.54 -11.08
C LYS A 77 -17.12 7.77 -12.59
N PRO A 78 -16.06 7.31 -13.26
CA PRO A 78 -15.99 7.34 -14.70
C PRO A 78 -17.20 6.63 -15.32
N ALA A 79 -17.76 7.23 -16.38
CA ALA A 79 -18.85 6.69 -17.17
C ALA A 79 -18.38 5.54 -18.09
#